data_AF-A0A8C4JCQ1-F1
#
_entry.id   AF-A0A8C4JCQ1-F1
#
_cell.length_a   1.000
_cell.length_b   1.000
_cell.length_c   1.000
_cell.angle_alpha   90.00
_cell.angle_beta   90.00
_cell.angle_gamma   90.00
#
_symmetry.space_group_name_H-M   'P 1'
#
loop_
_entity.id
_entity.type
_entity.pdbx_description
1 polymer ?
#
loop_
_entity_poly.entity_id
_entity_poly.type
_entity_poly.pdbx_seq_one_letter_code
_entity_poly.pdbx_strand_id
1 'polypeptide(L)'
;RDVRLHRAKITQEQRKERSRGKYKPGIRAVCEEGKESPRSQKLDQAPVQVTNEPLISQEAALRRIQTDCYNNLAACLLRMEPVNYERVKEYSLKVLEQQPRNAKALYRAGVAAYHLRDYEQAQRCLAQAALLQPRDAGVKRYLELAESQLSAHRQKEKQLYASMFG
;
A
#
# COMPACT_ATOMS: atom_id res chain seq x y z
N ARG A 1 21.34 34.46 -20.42
CA ARG A 1 22.01 34.45 -19.10
C ARG A 1 21.59 33.17 -18.36
N ASP A 2 21.60 32.00 -19.04
CA ASP A 2 20.66 30.91 -18.70
C ASP A 2 21.27 29.50 -18.58
N VAL A 3 22.53 29.28 -18.95
CA VAL A 3 23.13 27.93 -18.87
C VAL A 3 23.58 27.59 -17.43
N ARG A 4 23.88 28.62 -16.62
CA ARG A 4 24.29 28.44 -15.21
C ARG A 4 23.13 28.09 -14.27
N LEU A 5 21.92 28.56 -14.56
CA LEU A 5 20.74 28.26 -13.72
C LEU A 5 20.23 26.83 -13.95
N HIS A 6 20.36 26.30 -15.17
CA HIS A 6 19.90 24.94 -15.48
C HIS A 6 20.81 23.86 -14.88
N ARG A 7 22.13 24.09 -14.87
CA ARG A 7 23.09 23.20 -14.18
C ARG A 7 22.84 23.11 -12.67
N ALA A 8 22.40 24.19 -12.02
CA ALA A 8 22.12 24.21 -10.59
C ALA A 8 20.86 23.41 -10.20
N LYS A 9 19.87 23.29 -11.09
CA LYS A 9 18.64 22.49 -10.85
C LYS A 9 18.93 20.99 -10.91
N ILE A 10 19.72 20.55 -11.90
CA ILE A 10 20.13 19.15 -12.05
C ILE A 10 20.92 18.65 -10.83
N THR A 11 21.73 19.52 -10.20
CA THR A 11 22.51 19.13 -9.00
C THR A 11 21.65 18.98 -7.74
N GLN A 12 20.49 19.65 -7.64
CA GLN A 12 19.58 19.48 -6.51
C GLN A 12 18.69 18.23 -6.64
N GLU A 13 18.24 17.87 -7.84
CA GLU A 13 17.51 16.62 -8.08
C GLU A 13 18.39 15.39 -7.81
N GLN A 14 19.64 15.40 -8.26
CA GLN A 14 20.60 14.32 -8.00
C GLN A 14 20.96 14.16 -6.50
N ARG A 15 20.84 15.22 -5.69
CA ARG A 15 21.01 15.13 -4.23
C ARG A 15 19.78 14.53 -3.54
N LYS A 16 18.56 14.72 -4.07
CA LYS A 16 17.35 14.09 -3.53
C LYS A 16 17.34 12.57 -3.79
N GLU A 17 17.85 12.12 -4.93
CA GLU A 17 17.94 10.69 -5.26
C GLU A 17 18.93 9.91 -4.38
N ARG A 18 20.03 10.52 -3.93
CA ARG A 18 21.00 9.88 -3.03
C ARG A 18 20.48 9.57 -1.62
N SER A 19 19.34 10.14 -1.21
CA SER A 19 18.74 9.86 0.11
C SER A 19 17.80 8.64 0.13
N ARG A 20 17.53 8.01 -1.02
CA ARG A 20 16.66 6.81 -1.13
C ARG A 20 17.40 5.49 -0.86
N GLY A 21 18.51 5.52 -0.13
CA GLY A 21 19.27 4.34 0.25
C GLY A 21 18.97 3.90 1.68
N LYS A 22 18.07 2.90 1.83
CA LYS A 22 18.11 1.82 2.84
C LYS A 22 16.89 0.90 2.68
N TYR A 23 16.83 0.17 1.56
CA TYR A 23 16.12 -1.11 1.51
C TYR A 23 17.18 -2.21 1.60
N LYS A 24 17.05 -3.09 2.59
CA LYS A 24 17.96 -4.23 2.79
C LYS A 24 17.76 -5.24 1.65
N PRO A 25 18.79 -5.59 0.87
CA PRO A 25 18.66 -6.63 -0.16
C PRO A 25 18.81 -7.99 0.52
N GLY A 26 17.78 -8.84 0.38
CA GLY A 26 17.74 -10.18 0.96
C GLY A 26 17.39 -11.22 -0.08
N ILE A 27 17.99 -11.17 -1.27
CA ILE A 27 18.07 -12.31 -2.20
C ILE A 27 19.45 -12.22 -2.86
N ARG A 28 20.41 -13.01 -2.34
CA ARG A 28 21.75 -13.16 -2.92
C ARG A 28 21.81 -14.51 -3.63
N ALA A 29 22.05 -14.43 -4.94
CA ALA A 29 22.79 -15.35 -5.80
C ALA A 29 22.40 -16.84 -5.81
N VAL A 30 21.85 -17.28 -6.95
CA VAL A 30 22.31 -18.50 -7.62
C VAL A 30 22.26 -18.26 -9.13
N CYS A 31 23.41 -17.92 -9.72
CA CYS A 31 23.70 -18.13 -11.14
C CYS A 31 25.21 -18.41 -11.20
N GLU A 32 25.57 -19.68 -11.07
CA GLU A 32 26.86 -20.16 -11.53
C GLU A 32 26.59 -21.30 -12.53
N GLU A 33 27.16 -21.12 -13.72
CA GLU A 33 27.13 -22.04 -14.84
C GLU A 33 27.83 -23.35 -14.47
N GLY A 34 27.09 -24.45 -14.50
CA GLY A 34 27.60 -25.81 -14.34
C GLY A 34 27.47 -26.59 -15.64
N LYS A 35 28.62 -26.90 -16.25
CA LYS A 35 28.82 -27.67 -17.48
C LYS A 35 28.09 -29.03 -17.46
N GLU A 36 27.48 -29.40 -18.58
CA GLU A 36 26.99 -30.76 -18.83
C GLU A 36 28.14 -31.77 -18.90
N SER A 37 27.99 -32.91 -18.21
CA SER A 37 28.43 -34.23 -18.67
C SER A 37 27.79 -35.36 -17.82
N PRO A 38 27.61 -36.57 -18.39
CA PRO A 38 26.54 -37.48 -18.00
C PRO A 38 27.00 -38.51 -16.96
N ARG A 39 26.20 -38.71 -15.91
CA ARG A 39 26.32 -39.90 -15.07
C ARG A 39 24.94 -40.36 -14.63
N SER A 40 24.32 -41.12 -15.51
CA SER A 40 23.28 -42.07 -15.21
C SER A 40 23.76 -43.01 -14.10
N GLN A 41 23.06 -43.02 -12.95
CA GLN A 41 22.84 -44.20 -12.12
C GLN A 41 21.89 -43.85 -10.97
N LYS A 42 20.63 -44.25 -11.16
CA LYS A 42 19.64 -44.70 -10.17
C LYS A 42 19.61 -43.95 -8.83
N LEU A 43 18.68 -42.99 -8.72
CA LEU A 43 17.86 -42.92 -7.51
C LEU A 43 16.51 -43.52 -7.84
N ASP A 44 16.34 -44.73 -7.33
CA ASP A 44 15.11 -45.49 -7.33
C ASP A 44 13.96 -44.64 -6.81
N GLN A 45 12.78 -44.95 -7.35
CA GLN A 45 11.49 -44.32 -7.05
C GLN A 45 11.25 -44.28 -5.54
N ALA A 46 11.67 -43.22 -4.89
CA ALA A 46 11.11 -42.84 -3.60
C ALA A 46 9.65 -42.46 -3.90
N PRO A 47 8.65 -43.10 -3.27
CA PRO A 47 7.28 -42.64 -3.40
C PRO A 47 7.28 -41.18 -2.95
N VAL A 48 6.99 -40.28 -3.89
CA VAL A 48 6.61 -38.92 -3.55
C VAL A 48 5.36 -39.11 -2.71
N GLN A 49 5.54 -39.11 -1.39
CA GLN A 49 4.44 -38.93 -0.47
C GLN A 49 3.94 -37.53 -0.78
N VAL A 50 2.98 -37.45 -1.72
CA VAL A 50 2.11 -36.30 -1.87
C VAL A 50 1.37 -36.28 -0.54
N THR A 51 1.96 -35.63 0.44
CA THR A 51 1.28 -35.27 1.67
C THR A 51 0.14 -34.40 1.17
N ASN A 52 -1.05 -34.99 1.09
CA ASN A 52 -2.30 -34.30 0.89
C ASN A 52 -2.55 -33.46 2.15
N GLU A 53 -1.72 -32.45 2.36
CA GLU A 53 -2.08 -31.27 3.12
C GLU A 53 -3.44 -30.84 2.54
N PRO A 54 -4.50 -30.79 3.36
CA PRO A 54 -5.86 -30.67 2.86
C PRO A 54 -5.94 -29.44 1.96
N LEU A 55 -6.51 -29.58 0.76
CA LEU A 55 -6.55 -28.57 -0.32
C LEU A 55 -6.94 -27.16 0.18
N ILE A 56 -7.77 -27.12 1.22
CA ILE A 56 -8.19 -25.94 2.01
C ILE A 56 -7.00 -25.11 2.51
N SER A 57 -5.91 -25.76 2.92
CA SER A 57 -4.66 -25.17 3.43
C SER A 57 -3.88 -24.45 2.32
N GLN A 58 -3.79 -25.04 1.12
CA GLN A 58 -3.14 -24.42 -0.03
C GLN A 58 -3.90 -23.19 -0.52
N GLU A 59 -5.23 -23.28 -0.62
CA GLU A 59 -6.05 -22.12 -1.01
C GLU A 59 -5.94 -20.95 -0.03
N ALA A 60 -5.91 -21.25 1.28
CA ALA A 60 -5.73 -20.23 2.31
C ALA A 60 -4.34 -19.56 2.20
N ALA A 61 -3.29 -20.33 1.89
CA ALA A 61 -1.97 -19.79 1.62
C ALA A 61 -1.96 -18.88 0.38
N LEU A 62 -2.61 -19.29 -0.72
CA LEU A 62 -2.74 -18.48 -1.93
C LEU A 62 -3.48 -17.17 -1.65
N ARG A 63 -4.59 -17.20 -0.90
CA ARG A 63 -5.34 -16.00 -0.49
C ARG A 63 -4.48 -15.05 0.35
N ARG A 64 -3.66 -15.57 1.26
CA ARG A 64 -2.72 -14.75 2.05
C ARG A 64 -1.68 -14.07 1.17
N ILE A 65 -1.02 -14.82 0.27
CA ILE A 65 -0.03 -14.26 -0.65
C ILE A 65 -0.67 -13.20 -1.55
N GLN A 66 -1.85 -13.46 -2.08
CA GLN A 66 -2.60 -12.50 -2.88
C GLN A 66 -2.90 -11.21 -2.10
N THR A 67 -3.31 -11.34 -0.84
CA THR A 67 -3.56 -10.19 0.05
C THR A 67 -2.30 -9.36 0.27
N ASP A 68 -1.16 -10.01 0.52
CA ASP A 68 0.12 -9.32 0.69
C ASP A 68 0.57 -8.61 -0.60
N CYS A 69 0.34 -9.22 -1.75
CA CYS A 69 0.57 -8.60 -3.06
C CYS A 69 -0.28 -7.34 -3.25
N TYR A 70 -1.59 -7.38 -2.94
CA TYR A 70 -2.44 -6.19 -3.00
C TYR A 70 -2.00 -5.10 -2.02
N ASN A 71 -1.60 -5.50 -0.81
CA ASN A 71 -1.11 -4.58 0.21
C ASN A 71 0.17 -3.84 -0.23
N ASN A 72 1.08 -4.55 -0.91
CA ASN A 72 2.30 -3.98 -1.48
C ASN A 72 1.99 -3.13 -2.72
N LEU A 73 1.11 -3.59 -3.60
CA LEU A 73 0.69 -2.86 -4.80
C LEU A 73 0.06 -1.50 -4.45
N ALA A 74 -0.85 -1.47 -3.47
CA ALA A 74 -1.42 -0.22 -2.97
C ALA A 74 -0.35 0.74 -2.43
N ALA A 75 0.70 0.22 -1.77
CA ALA A 75 1.81 1.03 -1.29
C ALA A 75 2.64 1.63 -2.43
N CYS A 76 2.86 0.86 -3.50
CA CYS A 76 3.59 1.31 -4.67
C CYS A 76 2.80 2.38 -5.43
N LEU A 77 1.51 2.16 -5.64
CA LEU A 77 0.64 3.11 -6.34
C LEU A 77 0.58 4.48 -5.66
N LEU A 78 0.60 4.53 -4.32
CA LEU A 78 0.68 5.79 -3.56
C LEU A 78 2.00 6.56 -3.76
N ARG A 79 3.05 5.90 -4.27
CA ARG A 79 4.36 6.51 -4.50
C ARG A 79 4.62 6.84 -5.98
N MET A 80 3.75 6.38 -6.88
CA MET A 80 3.86 6.63 -8.32
C MET A 80 3.21 7.96 -8.68
N GLU A 81 3.86 8.74 -9.53
CA GLU A 81 3.35 10.02 -10.02
C GLU A 81 2.89 9.86 -11.49
N PRO A 82 1.64 10.21 -11.85
CA PRO A 82 0.56 10.67 -10.99
C PRO A 82 -0.04 9.55 -10.13
N VAL A 83 -0.46 9.88 -8.90
CA VAL A 83 -1.03 8.90 -7.97
C VAL A 83 -2.46 8.52 -8.39
N ASN A 84 -2.69 7.22 -8.62
CA ASN A 84 -4.03 6.70 -8.89
C ASN A 84 -4.75 6.29 -7.59
N TYR A 85 -5.46 7.24 -6.98
CA TYR A 85 -6.16 7.02 -5.72
C TYR A 85 -7.32 6.02 -5.82
N GLU A 86 -7.99 5.92 -6.97
CA GLU A 86 -9.07 4.93 -7.18
C GLU A 86 -8.53 3.50 -7.05
N ARG A 87 -7.42 3.20 -7.73
CA ARG A 87 -6.77 1.89 -7.64
C ARG A 87 -6.22 1.61 -6.24
N VAL A 88 -5.67 2.61 -5.57
CA VAL A 88 -5.21 2.46 -4.18
C VAL A 88 -6.39 2.08 -3.27
N LYS A 89 -7.53 2.76 -3.40
CA LYS A 89 -8.75 2.45 -2.64
C LYS A 89 -9.21 1.02 -2.93
N GLU A 90 -9.33 0.65 -4.21
CA GLU A 90 -9.75 -0.68 -4.64
C GLU A 90 -8.90 -1.80 -4.02
N TYR A 91 -7.57 -1.74 -4.17
CA TYR A 91 -6.69 -2.78 -3.65
C TYR A 91 -6.63 -2.77 -2.12
N SER A 92 -6.73 -1.61 -1.49
CA SER A 92 -6.76 -1.54 -0.02
C SER A 92 -8.04 -2.17 0.54
N LEU A 93 -9.20 -1.97 -0.11
CA LEU A 93 -10.45 -2.60 0.29
C LEU A 93 -10.41 -4.12 0.12
N LYS A 94 -9.85 -4.64 -0.99
CA LYS A 94 -9.62 -6.09 -1.19
C LYS A 94 -8.77 -6.70 -0.07
N VAL A 95 -7.79 -5.96 0.45
CA VAL A 95 -7.00 -6.40 1.61
C VAL A 95 -7.85 -6.43 2.88
N LEU A 96 -8.72 -5.44 3.07
CA LEU A 96 -9.57 -5.33 4.25
C LEU A 96 -10.68 -6.39 4.29
N GLU A 97 -11.13 -6.89 3.13
CA GLU A 97 -12.06 -8.03 3.06
C GLU A 97 -11.45 -9.30 3.71
N GLN A 98 -10.15 -9.52 3.54
CA GLN A 98 -9.44 -10.67 4.10
C GLN A 98 -8.84 -10.37 5.48
N GLN A 99 -8.41 -9.13 5.70
CA GLN A 99 -7.71 -8.67 6.91
C GLN A 99 -8.31 -7.33 7.38
N PRO A 100 -9.49 -7.34 8.02
CA PRO A 100 -10.21 -6.11 8.41
C PRO A 100 -9.44 -5.27 9.44
N ARG A 101 -8.51 -5.87 10.18
CA ARG A 101 -7.65 -5.20 11.17
C ARG A 101 -6.24 -4.86 10.63
N ASN A 102 -6.06 -4.78 9.32
CA ASN A 102 -4.78 -4.39 8.73
C ASN A 102 -4.62 -2.86 8.76
N ALA A 103 -3.85 -2.35 9.73
CA ALA A 103 -3.62 -0.92 9.92
C ALA A 103 -3.04 -0.23 8.67
N LYS A 104 -2.16 -0.91 7.92
CA LYS A 104 -1.56 -0.35 6.70
C LYS A 104 -2.60 -0.20 5.59
N ALA A 105 -3.46 -1.20 5.41
CA ALA A 105 -4.54 -1.12 4.41
C ALA A 105 -5.59 -0.07 4.79
N LEU A 106 -5.98 0.03 6.07
CA LEU A 106 -6.88 1.06 6.58
C LEU A 106 -6.32 2.47 6.33
N TYR A 107 -5.04 2.70 6.65
CA TYR A 107 -4.38 3.97 6.38
C TYR A 107 -4.38 4.31 4.89
N ARG A 108 -3.98 3.36 4.02
CA ARG A 108 -3.94 3.60 2.57
C ARG A 108 -5.33 3.85 1.97
N ALA A 109 -6.33 3.10 2.40
CA ALA A 109 -7.72 3.32 2.00
C ALA A 109 -8.22 4.70 2.44
N GLY A 110 -7.90 5.11 3.67
CA GLY A 110 -8.27 6.42 4.21
C GLY A 110 -7.62 7.59 3.48
N VAL A 111 -6.31 7.49 3.20
CA VAL A 111 -5.58 8.47 2.39
C VAL A 111 -6.17 8.57 0.98
N ALA A 112 -6.43 7.44 0.33
CA ALA A 112 -7.04 7.43 -0.99
C ALA A 112 -8.44 8.05 -1.00
N ALA A 113 -9.30 7.68 -0.05
CA ALA A 113 -10.64 8.25 0.09
C ALA A 113 -10.60 9.78 0.32
N TYR A 114 -9.65 10.27 1.13
CA TYR A 114 -9.45 11.70 1.34
C TYR A 114 -9.14 12.44 0.03
N HIS A 115 -8.23 11.91 -0.78
CA HIS A 115 -7.88 12.52 -2.07
C HIS A 115 -9.00 12.40 -3.12
N LEU A 116 -9.88 11.41 -2.97
CA LEU A 116 -11.11 11.27 -3.77
C LEU A 116 -12.29 12.11 -3.23
N ARG A 117 -12.06 12.94 -2.20
CA ARG A 117 -13.06 13.80 -1.53
C ARG A 117 -14.18 13.02 -0.82
N ASP A 118 -13.99 11.73 -0.60
CA ASP A 118 -14.87 10.88 0.20
C ASP A 118 -14.43 10.98 1.68
N TYR A 119 -14.71 12.13 2.29
CA TYR A 119 -14.22 12.45 3.64
C TYR A 119 -14.85 11.60 4.74
N GLU A 120 -16.08 11.12 4.54
CA GLU A 120 -16.73 10.22 5.50
C GLU A 120 -16.03 8.86 5.56
N GLN A 121 -15.77 8.24 4.40
CA GLN A 121 -15.06 6.98 4.36
C GLN A 121 -13.61 7.16 4.83
N ALA A 122 -12.98 8.29 4.48
CA ALA A 122 -11.64 8.63 4.96
C ALA A 122 -11.59 8.66 6.49
N GLN A 123 -12.49 9.39 7.13
CA GLN A 123 -12.55 9.49 8.60
C GLN A 123 -12.73 8.10 9.24
N ARG A 124 -13.68 7.29 8.73
CA ARG A 124 -13.95 5.95 9.28
C ARG A 124 -12.71 5.04 9.21
N CYS A 125 -12.07 4.96 8.05
CA CYS A 125 -10.86 4.15 7.86
C CYS A 125 -9.70 4.65 8.73
N LEU A 126 -9.48 5.97 8.78
CA LEU A 126 -8.38 6.57 9.53
C LEU A 126 -8.59 6.48 11.05
N ALA A 127 -9.83 6.58 11.53
CA ALA A 127 -10.16 6.36 12.93
C ALA A 127 -9.86 4.91 13.35
N GLN A 128 -10.23 3.93 12.52
CA GLN A 128 -9.88 2.52 12.77
C GLN A 128 -8.36 2.30 12.72
N ALA A 129 -7.65 2.92 11.78
CA ALA A 129 -6.19 2.87 11.73
C ALA A 129 -5.56 3.49 13.00
N ALA A 130 -6.11 4.59 13.51
CA ALA A 130 -5.63 5.27 14.71
C ALA A 130 -5.81 4.41 15.97
N LEU A 131 -6.89 3.63 16.05
CA LEU A 131 -7.09 2.67 17.16
C LEU A 131 -6.02 1.57 17.15
N LEU A 132 -5.61 1.11 15.98
CA LEU A 132 -4.58 0.07 15.84
C LEU A 132 -3.16 0.62 16.01
N GLN A 133 -2.91 1.84 15.56
CA GLN A 133 -1.61 2.50 15.55
C GLN A 133 -1.70 3.95 16.06
N PRO A 134 -1.95 4.16 17.36
CA PRO A 134 -2.20 5.50 17.92
C PRO A 134 -0.98 6.42 17.89
N ARG A 135 0.22 5.87 17.69
CA ARG A 135 1.49 6.62 17.61
C ARG A 135 1.87 6.99 16.18
N ASP A 136 1.11 6.57 15.17
CA ASP A 136 1.41 6.90 13.79
C ASP A 136 1.00 8.35 13.47
N ALA A 137 2.00 9.23 13.32
CA ALA A 137 1.80 10.63 13.01
C ALA A 137 1.13 10.85 11.64
N GLY A 138 1.35 9.96 10.67
CA GLY A 138 0.72 10.02 9.36
C GLY A 138 -0.79 9.79 9.46
N VAL A 139 -1.19 8.77 10.22
CA VAL A 139 -2.61 8.46 10.47
C VAL A 139 -3.30 9.65 11.15
N LYS A 140 -2.69 10.18 12.24
CA LYS A 140 -3.25 11.31 12.99
C LYS A 140 -3.43 12.54 12.09
N ARG A 141 -2.41 12.89 11.31
CA ARG A 141 -2.46 14.05 10.39
C ARG A 141 -3.59 13.92 9.38
N TYR A 142 -3.73 12.75 8.73
CA TYR A 142 -4.79 12.57 7.75
C TYR A 142 -6.19 12.52 8.38
N LEU A 143 -6.31 12.00 9.61
CA LEU A 143 -7.58 12.01 10.34
C LEU A 143 -8.03 13.44 10.63
N GLU A 144 -7.14 14.29 11.16
CA GLU A 144 -7.43 15.71 11.43
C GLU A 144 -7.82 16.46 10.14
N LEU A 145 -7.14 16.18 9.02
CA LEU A 145 -7.49 16.74 7.71
C LEU A 145 -8.89 16.31 7.25
N ALA A 146 -9.22 15.03 7.38
CA ALA A 146 -10.53 14.51 7.00
C ALA A 146 -11.65 15.11 7.87
N GLU A 147 -11.44 15.21 9.18
CA GLU A 147 -12.40 15.80 10.11
C GLU A 147 -12.63 17.28 9.85
N SER A 148 -11.58 18.04 9.56
CA SER A 148 -11.68 19.46 9.21
C SER A 148 -12.48 19.69 7.92
N GLN A 149 -12.26 18.87 6.88
CA GLN A 149 -13.05 18.97 5.64
C GLN A 149 -14.51 18.61 5.87
N LEU A 150 -14.77 17.58 6.67
CA LEU A 150 -16.13 17.12 6.95
C LEU A 150 -16.91 18.12 7.81
N SER A 151 -16.27 18.74 8.81
CA SER A 151 -16.90 19.78 9.61
C SER A 151 -17.22 21.02 8.78
N ALA A 152 -16.32 21.41 7.86
CA ALA A 152 -16.56 22.53 6.96
C ALA A 152 -17.72 22.26 6.00
N HIS A 153 -17.84 21.04 5.47
CA HIS A 153 -18.97 20.65 4.62
C HIS A 153 -20.30 20.71 5.38
N ARG A 154 -20.35 20.08 6.56
CA ARG A 154 -21.55 20.07 7.42
C ARG A 154 -21.98 21.46 7.87
N GLN A 155 -21.02 22.36 8.14
CA GLN A 155 -21.34 23.73 8.54
C GLN A 155 -22.00 24.51 7.39
N LYS A 156 -21.49 24.35 6.16
CA LYS A 156 -22.09 24.98 4.98
C LYS A 156 -23.50 24.45 4.72
N GLU A 157 -23.69 23.13 4.81
CA GLU A 157 -25.02 22.52 4.67
C GLU A 157 -26.00 23.08 5.71
N LYS A 158 -25.61 23.12 6.99
CA LYS A 158 -26.45 23.69 8.06
C LYS A 158 -26.84 25.14 7.79
N GLN A 159 -25.89 25.96 7.33
CA GLN A 159 -26.17 27.36 6.99
C GLN A 159 -27.15 27.47 5.81
N LEU A 160 -26.97 26.68 4.76
CA LEU A 160 -27.87 26.66 3.61
C LEU A 160 -29.29 26.24 4.01
N TYR A 161 -29.42 25.18 4.83
CA TYR A 161 -30.72 24.74 5.35
C TYR A 161 -31.36 25.79 6.26
N ALA A 162 -30.59 26.43 7.14
CA ALA A 162 -31.10 27.49 8.00
C ALA A 162 -31.59 28.72 7.20
N SER A 163 -30.92 29.08 6.10
CA SER A 163 -31.35 30.18 5.22
C SER A 163 -32.52 29.82 4.29
N MET A 164 -32.78 28.53 4.05
CA MET A 164 -33.89 28.08 3.21
C MET A 164 -35.22 27.98 3.98
N PHE A 165 -35.17 27.77 5.29
CA PHE A 165 -36.34 27.48 6.13
C PHE A 165 -36.48 28.33 7.41
N GLY A 166 -35.58 29.31 7.61
CA GLY A 166 -35.65 30.30 8.69
C GLY A 166 -36.05 31.67 8.16
#